data_AF-A0A662Q5N6-F1
#
_entry.id   AF-A0A662Q5N6-F1
#
_cell.length_a   1.000
_cell.length_b   1.000
_cell.length_c   1.000
_cell.angle_alpha   90.00
_cell.angle_beta   90.00
_cell.angle_gamma   90.00
#
_symmetry.space_group_name_H-M   'P 1'
#
loop_
_entity.id
_entity.type
_entity.pdbx_description
1 polymer ?
#
loop_
_entity_poly.entity_id
_entity_poly.type
_entity_poly.pdbx_seq_one_letter_code
_entity_poly.pdbx_strand_id
1 'polypeptide(L)'
;SEIVFKAKRTGAIMVGGGISKHHTLWWNQFKDGLDYAIYITTACEYDGSLSGALVSEAVSWGKVKLEAKKVTVHGDATIVFPILLASVLDKL
;
A
#
# COMPACT_ATOMS: atom_id res chain seq x y z
N SER A 1 11.82 -11.76 -1.96
CA SER A 1 10.71 -12.57 -2.51
C SER A 1 10.30 -13.69 -1.55
N GLU A 2 11.21 -14.49 -1.01
CA GLU A 2 10.86 -15.62 -0.12
C GLU A 2 9.97 -15.25 1.07
N ILE A 3 10.20 -14.09 1.69
CA ILE A 3 9.41 -13.59 2.82
C ILE A 3 7.93 -13.47 2.43
N VAL A 4 7.64 -13.00 1.22
CA VAL A 4 6.28 -12.85 0.71
C VAL A 4 5.66 -14.23 0.52
N PHE A 5 6.34 -15.14 -0.17
CA PHE A 5 5.81 -16.47 -0.48
C PHE A 5 5.58 -17.37 0.76
N LYS A 6 6.42 -17.24 1.79
CA LYS A 6 6.29 -18.00 3.04
C LYS A 6 5.25 -17.41 4.00
N ALA A 7 4.88 -16.14 3.85
CA ALA A 7 3.95 -15.48 4.77
C ALA A 7 2.51 -15.99 4.58
N LYS A 8 1.79 -16.28 5.67
CA LYS A 8 0.36 -16.61 5.59
C LYS A 8 -0.45 -15.41 5.10
N ARG A 9 -0.19 -14.23 5.67
CA ARG A 9 -0.79 -12.95 5.28
C ARG A 9 0.29 -11.90 5.07
N THR A 10 0.05 -10.98 4.14
CA THR A 10 0.95 -9.87 3.86
C THR A 10 0.22 -8.55 3.92
N GLY A 11 0.85 -7.56 4.55
CA GLY A 11 0.35 -6.21 4.66
C GLY A 11 1.46 -5.21 4.37
N ALA A 12 1.11 -4.06 3.80
CA ALA A 12 2.08 -3.01 3.52
C ALA A 12 1.53 -1.62 3.79
N ILE A 13 2.37 -0.79 4.42
CA ILE A 13 2.20 0.66 4.54
C ILE A 13 3.21 1.29 3.58
N MET A 14 2.72 1.84 2.47
CA MET A 14 3.52 2.45 1.42
C MET A 14 3.52 3.96 1.61
N VAL A 15 4.67 4.48 2.00
CA VAL A 15 4.91 5.92 2.20
C VAL A 15 5.54 6.49 0.93
N GLY A 16 4.81 7.34 0.23
CA GLY A 16 5.16 7.87 -1.08
C GLY A 16 4.82 6.94 -2.24
N GLY A 17 5.52 7.14 -3.37
CA GLY A 17 5.32 6.40 -4.62
C GLY A 17 6.60 5.78 -5.17
N GLY A 18 6.71 5.71 -6.50
CA GLY A 18 7.91 5.25 -7.19
C GLY A 18 8.20 3.75 -7.05
N ILE A 19 9.49 3.42 -7.11
CA ILE A 19 9.96 2.03 -7.19
C ILE A 19 9.68 1.23 -5.92
N SER A 20 9.72 1.85 -4.74
CA SER A 20 9.47 1.18 -3.46
C SER A 20 8.02 0.68 -3.38
N LYS A 21 7.06 1.53 -3.78
CA LYS A 21 5.65 1.15 -3.92
C LYS A 21 5.49 0.01 -4.93
N HIS A 22 6.08 0.16 -6.12
CA HIS A 22 5.91 -0.83 -7.17
C HIS A 22 6.51 -2.20 -6.80
N HIS A 23 7.71 -2.21 -6.24
CA HIS A 23 8.42 -3.43 -5.88
C HIS A 23 7.68 -4.23 -4.80
N THR A 24 7.11 -3.54 -3.81
CA THR A 24 6.29 -4.16 -2.76
C THR A 24 5.05 -4.83 -3.33
N LEU A 25 4.33 -4.14 -4.23
CA LEU A 25 3.14 -4.66 -4.90
C LEU A 25 3.45 -5.82 -5.85
N TRP A 26 4.54 -5.71 -6.60
CA TRP A 26 4.93 -6.69 -7.60
C TRP A 26 5.15 -8.08 -6.99
N TRP A 27 5.88 -8.18 -5.88
CA TRP A 27 6.08 -9.49 -5.24
C TRP A 27 4.80 -10.09 -4.68
N ASN A 28 3.87 -9.26 -4.20
CA ASN A 28 2.60 -9.72 -3.67
C ASN A 28 1.62 -10.16 -4.77
N GLN A 29 1.77 -9.65 -6.00
CA GLN A 29 0.98 -10.11 -7.15
C GLN A 29 1.12 -11.62 -7.38
N PHE A 30 2.31 -12.18 -7.14
CA PHE A 30 2.57 -13.62 -7.28
C PHE A 30 2.06 -14.46 -6.09
N LYS A 31 1.33 -13.83 -5.16
CA LYS A 31 0.75 -14.45 -3.96
C LYS A 31 -0.71 -14.00 -3.76
N ASP A 32 -1.44 -13.88 -4.87
CA ASP A 32 -2.84 -13.45 -4.93
C ASP A 32 -3.09 -12.03 -4.40
N GLY A 33 -2.04 -11.22 -4.21
CA GLY A 33 -2.11 -9.85 -3.75
C GLY A 33 -2.00 -9.67 -2.22
N LEU A 34 -1.79 -8.42 -1.80
CA LEU A 34 -1.77 -8.02 -0.39
C LEU A 34 -3.13 -8.22 0.30
N ASP A 35 -3.10 -8.65 1.56
CA ASP A 35 -4.29 -8.73 2.44
C ASP A 35 -4.64 -7.37 3.08
N TYR A 36 -3.63 -6.50 3.27
CA TYR A 36 -3.77 -5.17 3.84
C TYR A 36 -2.90 -4.16 3.08
N ALA A 37 -3.44 -2.99 2.75
CA ALA A 37 -2.70 -1.97 2.00
C ALA A 37 -3.04 -0.54 2.45
N ILE A 38 -2.05 0.22 2.90
CA ILE A 38 -2.20 1.64 3.21
C ILE A 38 -1.25 2.42 2.31
N TYR A 39 -1.77 3.31 1.47
CA TYR A 39 -0.94 4.24 0.69
C TYR A 39 -0.98 5.60 1.37
N ILE A 40 0.17 6.24 1.54
CA ILE A 40 0.29 7.64 1.94
C ILE A 40 1.02 8.35 0.81
N THR A 41 0.36 9.25 0.08
CA THR A 41 0.96 9.86 -1.11
C THR A 41 0.54 11.31 -1.27
N THR A 42 1.43 12.10 -1.87
CA THR A 42 1.13 13.46 -2.35
C THR A 42 0.85 13.49 -3.85
N ALA A 43 1.07 12.37 -4.56
CA ALA A 43 0.84 12.27 -5.99
C ALA A 43 -0.65 12.14 -6.31
N CYS A 44 -1.04 12.67 -7.47
CA CYS A 44 -2.41 12.69 -7.96
C CYS A 44 -2.60 11.69 -9.11
N GLU A 45 -3.83 11.22 -9.32
CA GLU A 45 -4.15 10.17 -10.29
C GLU A 45 -4.15 10.65 -11.75
N TYR A 46 -4.38 11.95 -12.00
CA TYR A 46 -4.68 12.49 -13.32
C TYR A 46 -3.54 12.33 -14.34
N ASP A 47 -2.30 12.16 -13.87
CA ASP A 47 -1.12 11.99 -14.72
C ASP A 47 -0.90 10.53 -15.15
N GLY A 48 -1.75 9.61 -14.69
CA GLY A 48 -1.63 8.17 -14.95
C GLY A 48 -0.35 7.57 -14.38
N SER A 49 0.32 8.26 -13.45
CA SER A 49 1.58 7.81 -12.90
C SER A 49 1.35 6.66 -11.94
N LEU A 50 2.34 5.76 -11.89
CA LEU A 50 2.34 4.71 -10.91
C LEU A 50 2.32 5.25 -9.48
N SER A 51 2.94 6.40 -9.23
CA SER A 51 2.99 7.05 -7.92
C SER A 51 1.61 7.57 -7.48
N GLY A 52 0.84 8.13 -8.40
CA GLY A 52 -0.52 8.66 -8.18
C GLY A 52 -1.62 7.60 -8.13
N ALA A 53 -1.39 6.42 -8.72
CA ALA A 53 -2.39 5.36 -8.76
C ALA A 53 -2.90 4.94 -7.37
N LEU A 54 -4.23 4.88 -7.24
CA LEU A 54 -4.94 4.45 -6.02
C LEU A 54 -4.71 2.96 -5.71
N VAL A 55 -4.83 2.61 -4.42
CA VAL A 55 -5.73 1.55 -3.93
C VAL A 55 -6.32 0.62 -5.00
N SER A 56 -7.43 1.09 -5.55
CA SER A 56 -8.33 0.40 -6.46
C SER A 56 -7.66 -0.07 -7.74
N GLU A 57 -6.71 0.68 -8.29
CA GLU A 57 -5.99 0.26 -9.49
C GLU A 57 -5.12 -0.96 -9.19
N ALA A 58 -4.41 -0.98 -8.05
CA ALA A 58 -3.63 -2.16 -7.69
C ALA A 58 -4.49 -3.43 -7.51
N VAL A 59 -5.78 -3.28 -7.18
CA VAL A 59 -6.74 -4.40 -7.13
C VAL A 59 -7.06 -4.93 -8.53
N SER A 60 -7.24 -4.07 -9.53
CA SER A 60 -7.53 -4.52 -10.90
C SER A 60 -6.39 -5.35 -11.50
N TRP A 61 -5.16 -5.10 -11.04
CA TRP A 61 -3.97 -5.86 -11.42
C TRP A 61 -3.71 -7.11 -10.56
N GLY A 62 -4.55 -7.41 -9.57
CA GLY A 62 -4.32 -8.51 -8.62
C GLY A 62 -3.10 -8.31 -7.70
N LYS A 63 -2.58 -7.08 -7.59
CA LYS A 63 -1.48 -6.74 -6.66
C LYS A 63 -1.98 -6.59 -5.22
N VAL A 64 -3.27 -6.31 -5.06
CA VAL A 64 -3.99 -6.23 -3.78
C VAL A 64 -5.27 -7.05 -3.90
N LYS A 65 -5.61 -7.84 -2.87
CA LYS A 65 -6.84 -8.66 -2.90
C LYS A 65 -8.10 -7.81 -2.98
N LEU A 66 -9.13 -8.35 -3.62
CA LEU A 66 -10.44 -7.71 -3.67
C LEU A 66 -11.00 -7.45 -2.27
N GLU A 67 -10.89 -8.44 -1.38
CA GLU A 67 -11.35 -8.39 0.02
C GLU A 67 -10.33 -7.73 0.98
N ALA A 68 -9.21 -7.21 0.46
CA ALA A 68 -8.20 -6.57 1.30
C ALA A 68 -8.77 -5.33 1.99
N LYS A 69 -8.40 -5.13 3.26
CA LYS A 69 -8.59 -3.84 3.94
C LYS A 69 -7.57 -2.86 3.39
N LYS A 70 -8.04 -1.85 2.66
CA LYS A 70 -7.20 -0.96 1.87
C LYS A 70 -7.65 0.49 1.96
N VAL A 71 -6.70 1.43 1.95
CA VAL A 71 -6.97 2.87 1.93
C VAL A 71 -5.85 3.63 1.23
N THR A 72 -6.21 4.67 0.47
CA THR A 72 -5.28 5.70 0.00
C THR A 72 -5.48 6.96 0.85
N VAL A 73 -4.40 7.49 1.42
CA VAL A 73 -4.40 8.74 2.17
C VAL A 73 -3.60 9.77 1.38
N HIS A 74 -4.27 10.82 0.94
CA HIS A 74 -3.61 11.96 0.30
C HIS A 74 -3.09 12.92 1.36
N GLY A 75 -1.77 13.10 1.42
CA GLY A 75 -1.15 13.97 2.41
C GLY A 75 0.35 13.74 2.54
N ASP A 76 1.02 14.70 3.16
CA ASP A 76 2.45 14.60 3.45
C ASP A 76 2.70 13.52 4.53
N ALA A 77 3.65 12.63 4.24
CA ALA A 77 4.03 11.54 5.13
C ALA A 77 4.49 12.02 6.51
N THR A 78 5.16 13.17 6.59
CA THR A 78 5.67 13.75 7.85
C THR A 78 4.56 14.17 8.80
N ILE A 79 3.34 14.40 8.29
CA ILE A 79 2.15 14.74 9.08
C ILE A 79 1.34 13.47 9.34
N VAL A 80 1.02 12.72 8.29
CA VAL A 80 0.09 11.59 8.37
C VAL A 80 0.69 10.42 9.16
N PHE A 81 1.96 10.09 8.93
CA PHE A 81 2.56 8.88 9.48
C PHE A 81 2.73 8.93 11.01
N PRO A 82 3.19 10.03 11.63
CA PRO A 82 3.24 10.13 13.09
C PRO A 82 1.86 10.05 13.76
N ILE A 83 0.82 10.67 13.18
CA ILE A 83 -0.55 10.62 13.71
C ILE A 83 -1.09 9.18 13.63
N LEU A 84 -0.88 8.51 12.49
CA LEU A 84 -1.26 7.11 12.31
C LEU A 84 -0.57 6.22 13.35
N LEU A 85 0.73 6.39 13.53
CA LEU A 85 1.50 5.61 14.50
C LEU A 85 1.03 5.86 15.93
N ALA A 86 0.84 7.12 16.32
CA ALA A 86 0.33 7.48 17.65
C ALA A 86 -1.03 6.83 17.95
N SER A 87 -1.97 6.88 16.98
CA SER A 87 -3.29 6.23 17.15
C SER A 87 -3.21 4.70 17.24
N VAL A 88 -2.22 4.07 16.61
CA VAL A 88 -2.04 2.62 16.70
C VAL A 88 -1.42 2.26 18.04
N LEU A 89 -0.39 2.99 18.47
CA LEU A 89 0.29 2.76 19.76
C LEU A 89 -0.62 2.94 20.96
N ASP A 90 -1.55 3.90 20.91
CA ASP A 90 -2.56 4.12 21.98
C ASP A 90 -3.56 2.96 22.12
N LYS A 91 -3.70 2.12 21.07
CA LYS A 91 -4.65 1.00 21.02
C LYS A 91 -4.01 -0.37 21.18
N LEU A 92 -2.69 -0.43 21.36
CA LEU A 92 -1.92 -1.67 21.58
C LEU A 92 -1.77 -1.95 23.07
#